data_AF-A0A161MDY2-F1
#
_entry.id   AF-A0A161MDY2-F1
#
_cell.length_a   1.000
_cell.length_b   1.000
_cell.length_c   1.000
_cell.angle_alpha   90.00
_cell.angle_beta   90.00
_cell.angle_gamma   90.00
#
_symmetry.space_group_name_H-M   'P 1'
#
loop_
_entity.id
_entity.type
_entity.pdbx_description
1 polymer ?
#
loop_
_entity_poly.entity_id
_entity_poly.type
_entity_poly.pdbx_seq_one_letter_code
_entity_poly.pdbx_strand_id
1 'polypeptide(L)'
;MNTARALAGFSIAGIMVLAPAAAHATAGPATGTSDARAAQAAAPTQWGPHHAAGRRARAAGSLTATAKDDPGKPADRVTVTGSVTDLTAGSSTCGWAVFRISTADAVGGVTLKQRSYRTCTHGKPLKFAFSHKKVYHVELKVCAGAKAAKPSLTCLYAGTWKPLYTYYA
;
A
#
# COMPACT_ATOMS: atom_id res chain seq x y z
N MET A 1 33.67 -37.59 -4.79
CA MET A 1 33.06 -38.39 -3.70
C MET A 1 31.56 -38.11 -3.72
N ASN A 2 30.79 -39.16 -4.02
CA ASN A 2 29.33 -39.16 -4.12
C ASN A 2 28.69 -39.28 -2.74
N THR A 3 27.60 -38.54 -2.51
CA THR A 3 26.54 -38.87 -1.53
C THR A 3 25.32 -38.03 -1.88
N ALA A 4 24.39 -38.54 -2.70
CA ALA A 4 23.24 -39.38 -2.36
C ALA A 4 22.02 -38.59 -1.86
N ARG A 5 20.96 -38.61 -2.69
CA ARG A 5 19.59 -38.15 -2.42
C ARG A 5 18.91 -39.03 -1.37
N ALA A 6 17.99 -38.46 -0.58
CA ALA A 6 16.91 -39.20 0.07
C ALA A 6 15.59 -38.42 -0.03
N LEU A 7 14.62 -39.02 -0.71
CA LEU A 7 13.20 -38.66 -0.73
C LEU A 7 12.52 -39.52 0.33
N ALA A 8 11.71 -38.94 1.22
CA ALA A 8 10.85 -39.67 2.14
C ALA A 8 9.42 -39.15 2.00
N GLY A 9 8.57 -39.99 1.41
CA GLY A 9 7.13 -39.79 1.36
C GLY A 9 6.47 -40.32 2.64
N PHE A 10 5.30 -39.76 2.94
CA PHE A 10 4.34 -40.35 3.86
C PHE A 10 2.95 -40.22 3.24
N SER A 11 2.32 -41.35 2.98
CA SER A 11 0.91 -41.49 2.62
C SER A 11 0.16 -42.01 3.84
N ILE A 12 -0.98 -41.42 4.21
CA ILE A 12 -2.03 -42.12 4.97
C ILE A 12 -3.41 -41.69 4.43
N ALA A 13 -4.20 -42.72 4.13
CA ALA A 13 -5.57 -42.68 3.65
C ALA A 13 -6.58 -42.41 4.79
N GLY A 14 -7.71 -41.79 4.44
CA GLY A 14 -8.90 -41.72 5.29
C GLY A 14 -10.16 -41.57 4.44
N ILE A 15 -10.88 -42.67 4.28
CA ILE A 15 -12.21 -42.73 3.65
C ILE A 15 -13.25 -42.77 4.77
N MET A 16 -14.24 -41.87 4.74
CA MET A 16 -15.54 -42.07 5.38
C MET A 16 -16.65 -41.56 4.45
N VAL A 17 -17.82 -42.15 4.62
CA VAL A 17 -18.86 -42.44 3.63
C VAL A 17 -20.22 -41.90 4.11
N LEU A 18 -21.03 -41.36 3.19
CA LEU A 18 -22.51 -41.14 3.16
C LEU A 18 -23.17 -40.33 4.31
N ALA A 19 -24.23 -39.52 4.15
CA ALA A 19 -25.40 -39.52 3.24
C ALA A 19 -26.04 -38.10 3.13
N PRO A 20 -27.02 -37.86 2.23
CA PRO A 20 -27.65 -36.56 2.00
C PRO A 20 -28.89 -36.35 2.87
N ALA A 21 -29.09 -35.12 3.36
CA ALA A 21 -30.37 -34.67 3.93
C ALA A 21 -30.90 -33.50 3.09
N ALA A 22 -31.93 -33.79 2.30
CA ALA A 22 -32.78 -32.78 1.68
C ALA A 22 -33.75 -32.23 2.75
N ALA A 23 -33.75 -30.92 2.94
CA ALA A 23 -34.82 -30.20 3.64
C ALA A 23 -35.37 -29.14 2.69
N HIS A 24 -36.67 -29.27 2.38
CA HIS A 24 -37.45 -28.31 1.61
C HIS A 24 -38.17 -27.33 2.55
N ALA A 25 -38.44 -26.14 1.99
CA ALA A 25 -39.38 -25.10 2.45
C ALA A 25 -38.88 -24.25 3.64
N THR A 26 -39.01 -22.92 3.66
CA THR A 26 -40.03 -22.03 3.09
C THR A 26 -39.41 -20.68 2.70
N ALA A 27 -39.71 -20.17 1.51
CA ALA A 27 -39.42 -18.79 1.13
C ALA A 27 -40.38 -17.85 1.86
N GLY A 28 -39.90 -17.17 2.90
CA GLY A 28 -40.57 -16.00 3.45
C GLY A 28 -40.31 -14.77 2.56
N PRO A 29 -41.25 -13.81 2.46
CA PRO A 29 -41.04 -12.61 1.68
C PRO A 29 -39.87 -11.83 2.29
N ALA A 30 -38.78 -11.72 1.53
CA ALA A 30 -37.70 -10.80 1.84
C ALA A 30 -38.22 -9.37 1.64
N THR A 31 -38.68 -8.73 2.72
CA THR A 31 -38.68 -7.27 2.81
C THR A 31 -37.24 -6.83 2.65
N GLY A 32 -36.87 -6.50 1.42
CA GLY A 32 -35.61 -5.85 1.07
C GLY A 32 -35.60 -4.44 1.63
N THR A 33 -35.31 -4.31 2.92
CA THR A 33 -34.61 -3.12 3.39
C THR A 33 -33.25 -3.19 2.73
N SER A 34 -33.08 -2.41 1.66
CA SER A 34 -31.79 -2.00 1.15
C SER A 34 -31.06 -1.30 2.28
N ASP A 35 -30.40 -2.10 3.11
CA ASP A 35 -29.45 -1.66 4.10
C ASP A 35 -28.32 -1.04 3.29
N ALA A 36 -28.46 0.25 3.00
CA ALA A 36 -27.38 1.09 2.55
C ALA A 36 -26.42 1.17 3.73
N ARG A 37 -25.62 0.10 3.91
CA ARG A 37 -24.45 0.08 4.77
C ARG A 37 -23.53 1.14 4.19
N ALA A 38 -23.68 2.37 4.67
CA ALA A 38 -22.76 3.44 4.38
C ALA A 38 -21.39 2.91 4.78
N ALA A 39 -20.56 2.61 3.78
CA ALA A 39 -19.23 2.08 4.00
C ALA A 39 -18.48 3.08 4.90
N GLN A 40 -18.33 2.74 6.18
CA GLN A 40 -17.58 3.56 7.12
C GLN A 40 -16.15 3.64 6.61
N ALA A 41 -15.74 4.83 6.16
CA ALA A 41 -14.38 5.07 5.74
C ALA A 41 -13.45 4.65 6.88
N ALA A 42 -12.40 3.88 6.58
CA ALA A 42 -11.48 3.45 7.62
C ALA A 42 -10.87 4.68 8.31
N ALA A 43 -10.65 4.58 9.62
CA ALA A 43 -9.98 5.64 10.36
C ALA A 43 -8.59 5.92 9.74
N PRO A 44 -8.13 7.19 9.70
CA PRO A 44 -6.80 7.51 9.17
C PRO A 44 -5.69 6.84 9.99
N THR A 45 -4.87 6.03 9.33
CA THR A 45 -3.66 5.43 9.91
C THR A 45 -2.48 6.40 9.76
N GLN A 46 -1.81 6.72 10.86
CA GLN A 46 -0.62 7.57 10.84
C GLN A 46 0.59 6.79 10.31
N TRP A 47 1.49 7.48 9.61
CA TRP A 47 2.75 6.91 9.13
C TRP A 47 3.92 7.90 9.28
N GLY A 48 5.13 7.34 9.37
CA GLY A 48 6.34 8.08 9.65
C GLY A 48 6.50 8.48 11.14
N PRO A 49 7.52 9.29 11.47
CA PRO A 49 8.43 9.95 10.53
C PRO A 49 9.42 8.98 9.87
N HIS A 50 9.51 9.06 8.55
CA HIS A 50 10.53 8.38 7.75
C HIS A 50 11.60 9.37 7.32
N HIS A 51 12.86 8.94 7.35
CA HIS A 51 14.00 9.80 7.08
C HIS A 51 14.75 9.33 5.84
N ALA A 52 15.32 10.30 5.11
CA ALA A 52 16.35 10.02 4.12
C ALA A 52 17.64 9.53 4.81
N ALA A 53 18.52 8.90 4.02
CA ALA A 53 19.88 8.60 4.46
C ALA A 53 20.58 9.84 5.01
N GLY A 54 21.33 9.68 6.11
CA GLY A 54 21.95 10.81 6.82
C GLY A 54 20.95 11.79 7.46
N ARG A 55 19.66 11.43 7.57
CA ARG A 55 18.57 12.25 8.13
C ARG A 55 18.44 13.65 7.49
N ARG A 56 18.81 13.75 6.21
CA ARG A 56 18.83 15.03 5.45
C ARG A 56 17.46 15.47 4.94
N ALA A 57 16.44 14.63 5.07
CA ALA A 57 15.04 14.96 4.84
C ALA A 57 14.16 14.04 5.70
N ARG A 58 12.93 14.47 5.99
CA ARG A 58 11.93 13.66 6.68
C ARG A 58 10.54 13.79 6.04
N ALA A 59 9.73 12.75 6.14
CA ALA A 59 8.31 12.79 5.77
C ALA A 59 7.45 12.05 6.79
N ALA A 60 6.26 12.58 7.04
CA ALA A 60 5.25 11.98 7.93
C ALA A 60 3.85 12.39 7.46
N GLY A 61 2.82 11.63 7.88
CA GLY A 61 1.45 11.93 7.51
C GLY A 61 0.46 10.85 7.91
N SER A 62 -0.66 10.80 7.20
CA SER A 62 -1.73 9.84 7.42
C SER A 62 -2.23 9.22 6.12
N LEU A 63 -2.84 8.05 6.22
CA LEU A 63 -3.39 7.30 5.11
C LEU A 63 -4.77 6.78 5.50
N THR A 64 -5.73 6.93 4.59
CA THR A 64 -7.07 6.36 4.71
C THR A 64 -7.33 5.49 3.49
N ALA A 65 -7.77 4.25 3.73
CA ALA A 65 -8.30 3.37 2.70
C ALA A 65 -9.81 3.25 2.85
N THR A 66 -10.55 3.20 1.76
CA THR A 66 -11.98 2.84 1.82
C THR A 66 -12.11 1.43 2.41
N ALA A 67 -13.09 1.23 3.30
CA ALA A 67 -13.41 -0.09 3.80
C ALA A 67 -13.72 -1.03 2.64
N LYS A 68 -13.30 -2.29 2.77
CA LYS A 68 -13.54 -3.34 1.78
C LYS A 68 -14.45 -4.40 2.38
N ASP A 69 -15.43 -4.84 1.60
CA ASP A 69 -16.27 -5.99 1.95
C ASP A 69 -15.59 -7.31 1.58
N ASP A 70 -14.79 -7.29 0.51
CA ASP A 70 -14.07 -8.45 -0.03
C ASP A 70 -12.57 -8.28 0.20
N PRO A 71 -11.94 -9.11 1.06
CA PRO A 71 -10.52 -9.02 1.32
C PRO A 71 -9.67 -9.36 0.10
N GLY A 72 -10.22 -10.04 -0.91
CA GLY A 72 -9.61 -10.45 -2.18
C GLY A 72 -9.41 -9.32 -3.21
N LYS A 73 -9.97 -8.13 -2.96
CA LYS A 73 -9.98 -7.01 -3.92
C LYS A 73 -9.10 -5.84 -3.50
N PRO A 74 -8.51 -5.10 -4.45
CA PRO A 74 -7.81 -3.86 -4.14
C PRO A 74 -8.75 -2.86 -3.47
N ALA A 75 -8.21 -2.00 -2.61
CA ALA A 75 -9.00 -0.94 -2.00
C ALA A 75 -9.58 -0.02 -3.08
N ASP A 76 -10.87 0.29 -2.96
CA ASP A 76 -11.55 1.09 -3.98
C ASP A 76 -10.93 2.49 -4.11
N ARG A 77 -10.50 3.06 -2.98
CA ARG A 77 -9.68 4.27 -2.91
C ARG A 77 -8.72 4.22 -1.74
N VAL A 78 -7.52 4.74 -1.96
CA VAL A 78 -6.57 5.10 -0.89
C VAL A 78 -6.24 6.58 -1.04
N THR A 79 -6.34 7.31 0.07
CA THR A 79 -5.98 8.72 0.20
C THR A 79 -4.79 8.84 1.13
N VAL A 80 -3.75 9.55 0.69
CA VAL A 80 -2.54 9.81 1.44
C VAL A 80 -2.40 11.31 1.63
N THR A 81 -2.19 11.73 2.87
CA THR A 81 -1.88 13.10 3.22
C THR A 81 -0.59 13.14 4.03
N GLY A 82 0.18 14.20 3.93
CA GLY A 82 1.40 14.33 4.72
C GLY A 82 2.20 15.56 4.41
N SER A 83 3.45 15.55 4.87
CA SER A 83 4.41 16.58 4.52
C SER A 83 5.80 15.99 4.34
N VAL A 84 6.61 16.66 3.53
CA VAL A 84 8.05 16.43 3.42
C VAL A 84 8.78 17.68 3.89
N THR A 85 9.83 17.52 4.69
CA THR A 85 10.70 18.60 5.13
C THR A 85 12.12 18.31 4.66
N ASP A 86 12.74 19.30 4.02
CA ASP A 86 14.18 19.28 3.76
C ASP A 86 14.92 19.71 5.03
N LEU A 87 15.94 18.95 5.41
CA LEU A 87 16.75 19.21 6.61
C LEU A 87 18.19 19.56 6.23
N THR A 88 18.43 19.94 4.97
CA THR A 88 19.75 20.34 4.51
C THR A 88 19.92 21.86 4.65
N ALA A 89 21.05 22.31 5.18
CA ALA A 89 21.29 23.74 5.44
C ALA A 89 21.51 24.57 4.15
N GLY A 90 21.65 23.94 2.98
CA GLY A 90 21.92 24.59 1.70
C GLY A 90 20.76 24.49 0.70
N SER A 91 20.63 25.49 -0.18
CA SER A 91 19.56 25.57 -1.19
C SER A 91 19.80 24.72 -2.45
N SER A 92 20.99 24.12 -2.57
CA SER A 92 21.38 23.25 -3.70
C SER A 92 20.88 21.81 -3.53
N THR A 93 20.38 21.45 -2.35
CA THR A 93 19.78 20.16 -2.03
C THR A 93 18.31 20.31 -1.67
N CYS A 94 17.54 19.25 -1.94
CA CYS A 94 16.11 19.21 -1.68
C CYS A 94 15.74 17.88 -1.04
N GLY A 95 14.76 17.93 -0.15
CA GLY A 95 14.07 16.80 0.44
C GLY A 95 12.95 16.33 -0.48
N TRP A 96 12.86 15.02 -0.63
CA TRP A 96 11.88 14.35 -1.49
C TRP A 96 11.08 13.33 -0.70
N ALA A 97 9.77 13.29 -0.96
CA ALA A 97 8.92 12.14 -0.67
C ALA A 97 8.48 11.55 -2.00
N VAL A 98 8.90 10.31 -2.28
CA VAL A 98 8.56 9.57 -3.49
C VAL A 98 7.66 8.42 -3.12
N PHE A 99 6.56 8.28 -3.85
CA PHE A 99 5.56 7.26 -3.67
C PHE A 99 5.54 6.33 -4.86
N ARG A 100 5.47 5.02 -4.59
CA ARG A 100 5.11 3.98 -5.55
C ARG A 100 3.73 3.46 -5.21
N ILE A 101 2.84 3.43 -6.20
CA ILE A 101 1.45 3.01 -6.02
C ILE A 101 1.16 1.90 -7.03
N SER A 102 0.85 0.71 -6.54
CA SER A 102 0.41 -0.41 -7.36
C SER A 102 -1.11 -0.40 -7.44
N THR A 103 -1.66 -0.25 -8.65
CA THR A 103 -3.11 -0.21 -8.89
C THR A 103 -3.56 -1.27 -9.87
N ALA A 104 -4.79 -1.76 -9.76
CA ALA A 104 -5.39 -2.57 -10.82
C ALA A 104 -5.63 -1.72 -12.07
N ASP A 105 -5.38 -2.28 -13.25
CA ASP A 105 -5.78 -1.72 -14.53
C ASP A 105 -7.20 -2.19 -14.93
N ALA A 106 -7.66 -1.75 -16.11
CA ALA A 106 -9.01 -2.05 -16.60
C ALA A 106 -9.23 -3.53 -16.95
N VAL A 107 -8.16 -4.29 -17.20
CA VAL A 107 -8.21 -5.71 -17.60
C VAL A 107 -7.79 -6.66 -16.47
N GLY A 108 -7.56 -6.13 -15.26
CA GLY A 108 -7.22 -6.90 -14.06
C GLY A 108 -5.72 -7.06 -13.80
N GLY A 109 -4.85 -6.47 -14.62
CA GLY A 109 -3.41 -6.43 -14.40
C GLY A 109 -2.98 -5.39 -13.35
N VAL A 110 -1.69 -5.35 -13.01
CA VAL A 110 -1.12 -4.41 -12.04
C VAL A 110 -0.31 -3.33 -12.76
N THR A 111 -0.72 -2.07 -12.59
CA THR A 111 0.01 -0.89 -13.06
C THR A 111 0.73 -0.20 -11.89
N LEU A 112 2.02 0.07 -12.06
CA LEU A 112 2.80 0.86 -11.11
C LEU A 112 2.77 2.35 -11.47
N LYS A 113 2.36 3.19 -10.53
CA LYS A 113 2.37 4.65 -10.66
C LYS A 113 3.38 5.25 -9.68
N GLN A 114 3.98 6.37 -10.08
CA GLN A 114 4.89 7.12 -9.21
C GLN A 114 4.37 8.53 -8.98
N ARG A 115 4.47 9.01 -7.74
CA ARG A 115 4.22 10.41 -7.38
C ARG A 115 5.37 10.92 -6.54
N SER A 116 5.79 12.17 -6.71
CA SER A 116 6.88 12.74 -5.92
C SER A 116 6.58 14.17 -5.51
N TYR A 117 7.02 14.52 -4.30
CA TYR A 117 6.94 15.87 -3.76
C TYR A 117 8.33 16.32 -3.32
N ARG A 118 8.64 17.59 -3.56
CA ARG A 118 9.98 18.16 -3.36
C ARG A 118 9.89 19.48 -2.63
N THR A 119 10.68 19.64 -1.58
CA THR A 119 10.97 20.95 -0.99
C THR A 119 12.48 21.16 -0.94
N CYS A 120 12.93 22.37 -1.26
CA CYS A 120 14.34 22.77 -1.15
C CYS A 120 14.51 23.87 -0.09
N THR A 121 13.46 24.10 0.71
CA THR A 121 13.48 25.12 1.75
C THR A 121 13.75 24.45 3.08
N HIS A 122 14.94 24.72 3.63
CA HIS A 122 15.37 24.16 4.90
C HIS A 122 14.32 24.36 6.00
N GLY A 123 13.98 23.29 6.70
CA GLY A 123 13.10 23.29 7.86
C GLY A 123 11.62 23.59 7.56
N LYS A 124 11.26 24.01 6.33
CA LYS A 124 9.87 24.33 5.97
C LYS A 124 9.16 23.11 5.36
N PRO A 125 8.13 22.56 6.03
CA PRO A 125 7.40 21.42 5.49
C PRO A 125 6.59 21.81 4.25
N LEU A 126 6.72 21.04 3.18
CA LEU A 126 5.78 21.05 2.06
C LEU A 126 4.69 20.02 2.32
N LYS A 127 3.46 20.49 2.48
CA LYS A 127 2.27 19.64 2.61
C LYS A 127 1.87 19.04 1.26
N PHE A 128 1.29 17.85 1.31
CA PHE A 128 0.74 17.19 0.15
C PHE A 128 -0.48 16.33 0.47
N ALA A 129 -1.28 16.09 -0.55
CA ALA A 129 -2.38 15.14 -0.53
C ALA A 129 -2.57 14.52 -1.92
N PHE A 130 -2.88 13.22 -1.98
CA PHE A 130 -3.29 12.55 -3.21
C PHE A 130 -4.16 11.34 -2.92
N SER A 131 -4.90 10.90 -3.94
CA SER A 131 -5.70 9.68 -3.87
C SER A 131 -5.58 8.86 -5.16
N HIS A 132 -5.60 7.54 -5.04
CA HIS A 132 -5.70 6.61 -6.15
C HIS A 132 -6.85 5.63 -5.94
N LYS A 133 -7.42 5.16 -7.05
CA LYS A 133 -8.44 4.12 -7.06
C LYS A 133 -7.81 2.75 -7.28
N LYS A 134 -8.50 1.70 -6.84
CA LYS A 134 -8.12 0.29 -7.06
C LYS A 134 -6.67 0.01 -6.65
N VAL A 135 -6.32 0.32 -5.40
CA VAL A 135 -4.95 0.27 -4.89
C VAL A 135 -4.66 -1.04 -4.19
N TYR A 136 -3.56 -1.69 -4.57
CA TYR A 136 -2.98 -2.84 -3.88
C TYR A 136 -1.94 -2.41 -2.85
N HIS A 137 -0.99 -1.57 -3.25
CA HIS A 137 0.12 -1.15 -2.40
C HIS A 137 0.40 0.33 -2.54
N VAL A 138 0.77 0.96 -1.42
CA VAL A 138 1.40 2.27 -1.39
C VAL A 138 2.70 2.14 -0.64
N GLU A 139 3.79 2.52 -1.29
CA GLU A 139 5.11 2.56 -0.69
C GLU A 139 5.67 3.97 -0.74
N LEU A 140 6.52 4.31 0.24
CA LEU A 140 7.19 5.60 0.35
C LEU A 140 8.70 5.41 0.42
N LYS A 141 9.43 6.29 -0.24
CA LYS A 141 10.84 6.51 -0.01
C LYS A 141 11.10 8.00 0.22
N VAL A 142 11.89 8.29 1.24
CA VAL A 142 12.31 9.65 1.57
C VAL A 142 13.77 9.81 1.15
N CYS A 143 14.07 10.86 0.41
CA CYS A 143 15.41 11.11 -0.11
C CYS A 143 15.83 12.54 0.11
N ALA A 144 17.14 12.79 0.06
CA ALA A 144 17.71 14.12 -0.09
C ALA A 144 18.69 14.06 -1.27
N GLY A 145 18.68 15.07 -2.13
CA GLY A 145 19.55 15.10 -3.31
C GLY A 145 19.59 16.46 -3.98
N ALA A 146 20.36 16.57 -5.06
CA ALA A 146 20.50 17.82 -5.81
C ALA A 146 19.14 18.39 -6.26
N LYS A 147 19.08 19.72 -6.37
CA LYS A 147 17.91 20.44 -6.89
C LYS A 147 17.68 20.09 -8.37
N ALA A 148 16.79 19.14 -8.63
CA ALA A 148 16.42 18.67 -9.96
C ALA A 148 14.90 18.56 -10.12
N ALA A 149 14.39 18.54 -11.35
CA ALA A 149 12.96 18.41 -11.64
C ALA A 149 12.37 17.04 -11.25
N LYS A 150 13.22 16.00 -11.16
CA LYS A 150 12.83 14.63 -10.81
C LYS A 150 13.75 14.07 -9.72
N PRO A 151 13.31 13.08 -8.93
CA PRO A 151 14.18 12.35 -8.02
C PRO A 151 15.34 11.68 -8.78
N SER A 152 16.51 11.55 -8.14
CA SER A 152 17.66 10.85 -8.73
C SER A 152 17.42 9.34 -8.85
N LEU A 153 18.15 8.67 -9.74
CA LEU A 153 18.11 7.20 -9.84
C LEU A 153 18.50 6.54 -8.51
N THR A 154 19.47 7.09 -7.79
CA THR A 154 19.83 6.64 -6.44
C THR A 154 18.63 6.70 -5.50
N CYS A 155 17.86 7.80 -5.53
CA CYS A 155 16.63 7.89 -4.74
C CYS A 155 15.62 6.82 -5.16
N LEU A 156 15.41 6.56 -6.44
CA LEU A 156 14.41 5.60 -6.89
C LEU A 156 14.79 4.14 -6.60
N TYR A 157 16.07 3.79 -6.76
CA TYR A 157 16.50 2.39 -6.83
C TYR A 157 17.38 1.93 -5.67
N ALA A 158 18.07 2.82 -4.95
CA ALA A 158 18.87 2.43 -3.80
C ALA A 158 18.04 2.38 -2.51
N GLY A 159 18.39 1.47 -1.60
CA GLY A 159 17.73 1.32 -0.30
C GLY A 159 16.27 0.82 -0.38
N THR A 160 15.67 0.64 0.79
CA THR A 160 14.36 -0.02 0.94
C THR A 160 13.21 0.98 0.87
N TRP A 161 12.14 0.60 0.17
CA TRP A 161 10.86 1.29 0.21
C TRP A 161 10.12 0.96 1.51
N LYS A 162 9.40 1.94 2.07
CA LYS A 162 8.59 1.78 3.28
C LYS A 162 7.14 1.51 2.90
N PRO A 163 6.56 0.35 3.20
CA PRO A 163 5.15 0.11 2.93
C PRO A 163 4.31 1.02 3.84
N LEU A 164 3.41 1.80 3.23
CA LEU A 164 2.41 2.60 3.94
C LEU A 164 1.04 1.92 3.92
N TYR A 165 0.75 1.21 2.85
CA TYR A 165 -0.45 0.41 2.69
C TYR A 165 -0.09 -0.85 1.92
N THR A 166 -0.53 -1.99 2.43
CA THR A 166 -0.35 -3.29 1.81
C THR A 166 -1.70 -3.97 1.82
N TYR A 167 -2.14 -4.37 0.64
CA TYR A 167 -3.21 -5.33 0.49
C TYR A 167 -2.74 -6.68 1.04
N TYR A 168 -3.43 -7.19 2.05
CA TYR A 168 -3.32 -8.57 2.49
C TYR A 168 -4.59 -9.31 2.04
N ALA A 169 -4.36 -10.45 1.38
CA ALA A 169 -5.37 -11.45 1.06
C ALA A 169 -5.57 -12.38 2.25
#